data_AF-A0A0G0RMD9-F1
#
_entry.id   AF-A0A0G0RMD9-F1
#
_cell.length_a   1.000
_cell.length_b   1.000
_cell.length_c   1.000
_cell.angle_alpha   90.00
_cell.angle_beta   90.00
_cell.angle_gamma   90.00
#
_symmetry.space_group_name_H-M   'P 1'
#
loop_
_entity.id
_entity.type
_entity.pdbx_description
1 polymer ?
#
loop_
_entity_poly.entity_id
_entity_poly.type
_entity_poly.pdbx_seq_one_letter_code
_entity_poly.pdbx_strand_id
1 'polypeptide(L)' 'MIKDAKTKLAEERAENTKLKAKLKEVNSPEFIEEEARNKLFLVKPGESPVILPDLSPTPKPKKEENIPNYQKWLKFLGF' A
#
# COMPACT_ATOMS: atom_id res chain seq x y z
N MET A 1 -47.48 -12.50 -7.45
CA MET A 1 -47.08 -12.60 -8.87
C MET A 1 -46.68 -11.25 -9.49
N ILE A 2 -47.59 -10.30 -9.72
CA ILE A 2 -47.21 -9.01 -10.38
C ILE A 2 -46.31 -8.13 -9.49
N LYS A 3 -46.58 -8.09 -8.18
CA LYS A 3 -45.76 -7.31 -7.22
C LYS A 3 -44.33 -7.86 -7.14
N ASP A 4 -44.19 -9.17 -7.02
CA ASP A 4 -42.89 -9.85 -6.93
C ASP A 4 -42.06 -9.65 -8.21
N ALA A 5 -42.70 -9.74 -9.38
CA ALA A 5 -42.06 -9.46 -10.66
C ALA A 5 -41.58 -8.01 -10.77
N LYS A 6 -42.34 -7.04 -10.26
CA LYS A 6 -41.95 -5.62 -10.23
C LYS A 6 -40.76 -5.38 -9.29
N THR A 7 -40.75 -6.02 -8.12
CA THR A 7 -39.63 -5.92 -7.16
C THR A 7 -38.36 -6.49 -7.77
N LYS A 8 -38.43 -7.70 -8.33
CA LYS A 8 -37.28 -8.35 -8.97
C LYS A 8 -36.72 -7.53 -10.14
N LEU A 9 -37.60 -6.95 -10.96
CA LEU A 9 -37.18 -6.05 -12.04
C LEU A 9 -36.45 -4.80 -11.52
N ALA A 10 -36.88 -4.25 -10.38
CA ALA A 10 -36.23 -3.09 -9.77
C ALA A 10 -34.84 -3.46 -9.23
N GLU A 11 -34.72 -4.61 -8.57
CA GLU A 11 -33.45 -5.15 -8.08
C GLU A 11 -32.46 -5.39 -9.22
N GLU A 12 -32.88 -6.10 -10.27
CA GLU A 12 -32.04 -6.37 -11.45
C GLU A 12 -31.57 -5.08 -12.14
N ARG A 13 -32.43 -4.04 -12.20
CA ARG A 13 -32.05 -2.73 -12.74
C ARG A 13 -31.03 -2.01 -11.87
N ALA A 14 -31.19 -2.07 -10.54
CA ALA A 14 -30.24 -1.49 -9.61
C ALA A 14 -28.87 -2.19 -9.72
N GLU A 15 -28.88 -3.52 -9.79
CA GLU A 15 -27.68 -4.33 -9.97
C GLU A 15 -27.00 -4.03 -11.32
N ASN A 16 -27.77 -3.98 -12.41
CA ASN A 16 -27.23 -3.64 -13.74
C ASN A 16 -26.54 -2.27 -13.74
N THR A 17 -27.15 -1.27 -13.08
CA THR A 17 -26.56 0.06 -12.93
C THR A 17 -25.25 0.02 -12.16
N LYS A 18 -25.21 -0.70 -11.03
CA LYS A 18 -24.01 -0.88 -10.22
C LYS A 18 -22.90 -1.58 -11.00
N LEU A 19 -23.22 -2.66 -11.71
CA LEU A 19 -22.26 -3.41 -12.52
C LEU A 19 -21.71 -2.56 -13.67
N LYS A 20 -22.55 -1.76 -14.34
CA LYS A 20 -22.08 -0.82 -15.37
C LYS A 20 -21.16 0.25 -14.81
N ALA A 21 -21.44 0.77 -13.61
CA ALA A 21 -20.56 1.72 -12.96
C ALA A 21 -19.19 1.08 -12.64
N LYS A 22 -19.19 -0.13 -12.06
CA LYS A 22 -17.95 -0.85 -11.76
C LYS A 22 -17.18 -1.21 -13.03
N LEU A 23 -17.86 -1.61 -14.10
CA LEU A 23 -17.24 -1.91 -15.38
C LEU A 23 -16.52 -0.69 -15.96
N LYS A 24 -17.08 0.51 -15.82
CA LYS A 24 -16.41 1.75 -16.24
C LYS A 24 -15.18 2.04 -15.39
N GLU A 25 -15.28 1.85 -14.08
CA GLU A 25 -14.17 2.05 -13.14
C GLU A 25 -13.00 1.11 -13.44
N VAL A 26 -13.23 -0.21 -13.55
CA VAL A 26 -12.13 -1.18 -13.74
C VAL A 26 -11.46 -1.09 -15.11
N ASN A 27 -12.16 -0.52 -16.10
CA ASN A 27 -11.59 -0.25 -17.42
C ASN A 27 -10.95 1.14 -17.52
N SER A 28 -10.97 1.94 -16.45
CA SER A 28 -10.34 3.26 -16.47
C SER A 28 -8.80 3.11 -16.49
N PRO A 29 -8.08 4.03 -17.17
CA PRO A 29 -6.62 3.99 -17.20
C PRO A 29 -6.00 4.03 -15.80
N GLU A 30 -6.61 4.77 -14.88
CA GLU A 30 -6.14 4.92 -13.50
C GLU A 30 -6.21 3.60 -12.74
N PHE A 31 -7.33 2.89 -12.84
CA PHE A 31 -7.50 1.59 -12.19
C PHE A 31 -6.51 0.57 -12.77
N ILE A 32 -6.36 0.53 -14.09
CA ILE A 32 -5.41 -0.38 -14.76
C ILE A 32 -3.97 -0.07 -14.32
N GLU A 33 -3.59 1.20 -14.26
CA GLU A 33 -2.25 1.61 -13.82
C GLU A 33 -2.01 1.26 -12.34
N GLU A 34 -2.99 1.50 -11.47
CA GLU A 34 -2.91 1.14 -10.05
C GLU A 34 -2.72 -0.37 -9.87
N GLU A 35 -3.51 -1.18 -10.55
CA GLU A 35 -3.41 -2.64 -10.50
C GLU A 35 -2.08 -3.16 -11.07
N ALA A 36 -1.60 -2.58 -12.17
CA ALA A 36 -0.31 -2.91 -12.77
C ALA A 36 0.87 -2.57 -11.84
N ARG A 37 0.83 -1.40 -11.18
CA ARG A 37 1.87 -0.98 -10.22
C ARG A 37 1.85 -1.83 -8.96
N ASN A 38 0.67 -2.05 -8.37
CA ASN A 38 0.53 -2.69 -7.07
C ASN A 38 0.70 -4.21 -7.12
N LYS A 39 0.20 -4.86 -8.17
CA LYS A 39 0.21 -6.34 -8.26
C LYS A 39 1.36 -6.89 -9.09
N LEU A 40 1.80 -6.15 -10.10
CA LEU A 40 2.78 -6.61 -11.07
C LEU A 40 4.09 -5.83 -11.02
N PHE A 41 4.19 -4.80 -10.17
CA PHE A 41 5.35 -3.92 -10.06
C PHE A 41 5.78 -3.30 -11.40
N LEU A 42 4.82 -3.13 -12.32
CA LEU A 42 5.07 -2.51 -13.62
C LEU A 42 5.18 -1.00 -13.47
N VAL A 43 6.05 -0.40 -14.27
CA VAL A 43 6.33 1.04 -14.29
C VAL A 43 6.33 1.57 -15.71
N LYS A 44 6.18 2.89 -15.88
CA LYS A 44 6.20 3.52 -17.20
C LYS A 44 7.63 3.58 -17.76
N PRO A 45 7.80 3.66 -19.09
CA PRO A 45 9.12 3.87 -19.68
C PRO A 45 9.81 5.10 -19.10
N GLY A 46 11.07 4.94 -18.66
CA GLY A 46 11.86 5.99 -18.01
C GLY A 46 11.77 6.00 -16.48
N GLU A 47 10.86 5.23 -15.89
CA GLU A 47 10.83 4.98 -14.43
C GLU A 47 11.71 3.77 -14.08
N SER A 48 12.23 3.74 -12.85
CA SER A 48 12.98 2.60 -12.31
C SER A 48 12.24 2.02 -11.10
N PRO A 49 11.81 0.74 -11.13
CA PRO A 49 11.13 0.15 -9.99
C PRO A 49 12.11 -0.10 -8.84
N VAL A 50 11.75 0.33 -7.63
CA VAL A 50 12.53 0.08 -6.40
C VAL A 50 11.70 -0.76 -5.45
N ILE A 51 12.17 -1.97 -5.15
CA ILE A 51 11.57 -2.86 -4.16
C ILE A 51 12.37 -2.74 -2.88
N LEU A 52 11.73 -2.24 -1.83
CA LEU A 52 12.33 -2.16 -0.49
C LEU A 52 11.94 -3.40 0.31
N PRO A 53 12.89 -4.04 1.02
CA PRO A 53 12.54 -5.05 1.99
C PRO A 53 11.72 -4.42 3.12
N ASP A 54 10.94 -5.23 3.83
CA ASP A 54 10.26 -4.79 5.04
C ASP A 54 11.28 -4.12 5.97
N LEU A 55 10.97 -2.90 6.39
CA LEU A 55 11.84 -2.14 7.27
C LEU A 55 11.98 -2.94 8.58
N SER A 56 13.20 -3.38 8.88
CA SER A 56 13.52 -3.90 10.20
C SER A 56 13.11 -2.84 11.24
N PRO A 57 12.52 -3.24 12.38
CA PRO A 57 12.13 -2.29 13.41
C PRO A 57 13.30 -1.36 13.73
N THR A 58 13.01 -0.05 13.79
CA THR A 58 14.01 0.97 14.07
C THR A 58 14.78 0.56 15.32
N PRO A 59 16.12 0.43 15.27
CA PRO A 59 16.87 0.03 16.45
C PRO A 59 16.55 1.03 17.57
N LYS A 60 16.19 0.50 18.75
CA LYS A 60 15.92 1.35 19.91
C LYS A 60 17.09 2.29 20.09
N PRO A 61 16.86 3.59 20.35
CA PRO A 61 17.95 4.53 20.58
C PRO A 61 18.83 3.94 21.69
N LYS A 62 20.10 3.69 21.34
CA LYS A 62 21.07 3.15 22.29
C LYS A 62 21.18 4.21 23.39
N LYS A 63 20.91 3.82 24.66
CA LYS A 63 21.11 4.74 25.79
C LYS A 63 22.54 5.25 25.70
N GLU A 64 22.70 6.54 25.42
CA GLU A 64 24.00 7.17 25.49
C GLU A 64 24.44 7.12 26.95
N GLU A 65 25.59 6.48 27.20
CA GLU A 65 26.22 6.54 28.51
C GLU A 65 26.58 8.01 28.77
N ASN A 66 25.98 8.61 29.81
CA ASN A 66 26.26 9.98 30.25
C ASN A 66 27.61 10.03 30.99
N ILE A 67 28.67 9.71 30.27
CA ILE A 67 30.05 9.78 30.74
C ILE A 67 30.81 10.82 29.90
N PRO A 68 31.69 11.62 30.53
CA PRO A 68 32.58 12.53 29.80
C PRO A 68 33.42 11.79 28.75
N ASN A 69 33.77 12.49 27.67
CA ASN A 69 34.52 11.88 26.56
C ASN A 69 35.84 11.24 26.98
N TYR A 70 36.56 11.79 27.96
CA TYR A 70 37.81 11.19 28.44
C TYR A 70 37.59 9.80 29.06
N GLN A 71 36.47 9.58 29.77
CA GLN A 71 36.14 8.28 30.36
C GLN A 71 35.78 7.26 29.29
N LYS A 72 35.14 7.70 28.20
CA LYS A 72 34.89 6.86 27.02
C LYS A 72 36.20 6.37 26.42
N TRP A 73 37.20 7.25 26.29
CA TRP A 73 38.52 6.90 25.78
C TRP A 73 39.28 5.95 26.69
N LEU A 74 39.26 6.15 28.01
CA LEU A 74 39.89 5.22 28.96
C LEU A 74 39.28 3.82 28.86
N LYS A 75 37.94 3.71 28.87
CA LYS A 75 37.22 2.44 28.68
C LYS A 75 37.54 1.78 27.33
N PHE A 76 37.68 2.57 26.26
CA PHE A 76 38.06 2.06 24.93
C PHE A 76 39.51 1.56 24.90
N LEU A 77 40.43 2.24 25.59
CA LEU A 77 41.86 1.93 25.63
C LEU A 77 42.22 0.84 26.65
N GLY A 78 41.26 0.38 27.46
CA GLY A 78 41.45 -0.74 28.40
C GLY A 78 42.14 -0.37 29.72
N PHE A 79 42.02 0.89 30.16
CA PHE A 79 42.47 1.35 31.48
C PHE A 79 41.38 1.21 32.55
#